data_AF-A0A6J4TCG5-F1
#
_entry.id   AF-A0A6J4TCG5-F1
#
_cell.length_a   1.000
_cell.length_b   1.000
_cell.length_c   1.000
_cell.angle_alpha   90.00
_cell.angle_beta   90.00
_cell.angle_gamma   90.00
#
_symmetry.space_group_name_H-M   'P 1'
#
loop_
_entity.id
_entity.type
_entity.pdbx_description
1 polymer ?
#
loop_
_entity_poly.entity_id
_entity_poly.type
_entity_poly.pdbx_seq_one_letter_code
_entity_poly.pdbx_strand_id
1 'polypeptide(L)'
;DQIKSRYVGSGARTDRIPLHTLNWNLDEMSAMLAERLKAYSPGNVWSLNSFLDEGLNYDLHKLVCILAVGSPRDMILVSKFIADEQTRVKNEAGSLDRRVIAQGIKTFSEQRVSEMYGANVEDLLRVGLAGFTISKLASYIFRIKASAVSRKIQIWTDQGAVFRTGEVPTPGARPQNLYSLADPKLAIAVKPRIPVESVLERNLHVCRGCDSLTIFEEEDANVCANCQTIIDPRNSVFKVVAPTL
;
A
#
# COMPACT_ATOMS: atom_id res chain seq x y z
N ASP A 1 -6.60 2.91 13.43
CA ASP A 1 -7.16 3.71 14.54
C ASP A 1 -6.43 3.37 15.84
N GLN A 2 -5.35 4.10 16.14
CA GLN A 2 -4.51 3.88 17.34
C GLN A 2 -5.10 4.52 18.61
N ILE A 3 -6.18 5.31 18.48
CA ILE A 3 -6.82 6.00 19.58
C ILE A 3 -7.75 5.04 20.32
N LYS A 4 -8.45 4.17 19.60
CA LYS A 4 -9.35 3.17 20.19
C LYS A 4 -8.68 2.30 21.25
N SER A 5 -7.50 1.76 20.97
CA SER A 5 -6.77 0.89 21.92
C SER A 5 -6.32 1.65 23.18
N ARG A 6 -5.84 2.89 23.02
CA ARG A 6 -5.48 3.76 24.15
C ARG A 6 -6.69 4.21 24.95
N TYR A 7 -7.79 4.54 24.27
CA TYR A 7 -9.05 4.98 24.87
C TYR A 7 -9.66 3.88 25.73
N VAL A 8 -9.81 2.67 25.18
CA VAL A 8 -10.26 1.49 25.93
C VAL A 8 -9.27 1.12 27.04
N GLY A 9 -7.96 1.18 26.75
CA GLY A 9 -6.90 0.91 27.74
C GLY A 9 -6.90 1.88 28.93
N SER A 10 -7.38 3.11 28.76
CA SER A 10 -7.58 4.08 29.85
C SER A 10 -8.88 3.88 30.65
N GLY A 11 -9.60 2.77 30.44
CA GLY A 11 -10.86 2.47 31.14
C GLY A 11 -12.08 3.14 30.52
N ALA A 12 -11.96 3.69 29.30
CA ALA A 12 -13.10 4.32 28.64
C ALA A 12 -14.11 3.28 28.16
N ARG A 13 -15.38 3.60 28.37
CA ARG A 13 -16.54 2.75 28.13
C ARG A 13 -17.15 3.04 26.77
N THR A 14 -16.95 2.13 25.82
CA THR A 14 -17.46 2.26 24.44
C THR A 14 -18.97 2.04 24.33
N ASP A 15 -19.62 1.61 25.42
CA ASP A 15 -21.08 1.47 25.51
C ASP A 15 -21.80 2.82 25.71
N ARG A 16 -21.08 3.86 26.17
CA ARG A 16 -21.65 5.20 26.42
C ARG A 16 -21.28 6.24 25.36
N ILE A 17 -20.19 6.01 24.64
CA ILE A 17 -19.72 6.89 23.57
C ILE A 17 -19.59 6.03 22.32
N PRO A 18 -20.50 6.17 21.33
CA PRO A 18 -20.44 5.41 20.11
C PRO A 18 -19.15 5.75 19.36
N LEU A 19 -18.29 4.75 19.21
CA LEU A 19 -17.10 4.86 18.38
C LEU A 19 -17.49 4.56 16.94
N HIS A 20 -17.53 5.60 16.11
CA HIS A 20 -17.71 5.44 14.67
C HIS A 20 -16.37 5.16 14.01
N THR A 21 -16.27 4.04 13.30
CA THR A 21 -15.15 3.79 12.39
C THR A 21 -15.51 4.33 11.02
N LEU A 22 -14.85 5.41 10.61
CA LEU A 22 -14.95 5.93 9.25
C LEU A 22 -14.10 5.05 8.33
N ASN A 23 -14.75 4.43 7.35
CA ASN A 23 -14.09 3.69 6.29
C ASN A 23 -14.32 4.46 4.99
N TRP A 24 -13.24 5.00 4.43
CA TRP A 24 -13.29 5.71 3.15
C TRP A 24 -13.03 4.73 2.01
N ASN A 25 -13.99 4.58 1.10
CA ASN A 25 -13.79 3.82 -0.13
C ASN A 25 -13.05 4.67 -1.19
N LEU A 26 -12.68 4.04 -2.31
CA LEU A 26 -11.89 4.70 -3.36
C LEU A 26 -12.61 5.91 -3.98
N ASP A 27 -13.91 5.81 -4.21
CA ASP A 27 -14.72 6.89 -4.81
C ASP A 27 -14.86 8.07 -3.85
N GLU A 28 -15.11 7.81 -2.57
CA GLU A 28 -15.16 8.83 -1.53
C GLU A 28 -13.80 9.53 -1.36
N MET A 29 -12.70 8.76 -1.43
CA MET A 29 -11.34 9.32 -1.41
C MET A 29 -11.07 10.21 -2.62
N SER A 30 -11.47 9.79 -3.81
CA SER A 30 -11.33 10.57 -5.05
C SER A 30 -12.16 11.87 -4.99
N ALA A 31 -13.43 11.78 -4.58
CA ALA A 31 -14.28 12.95 -4.40
C ALA A 31 -13.69 13.94 -3.38
N MET A 32 -13.20 13.44 -2.25
CA MET A 32 -12.58 14.28 -1.22
C MET A 32 -11.28 14.96 -1.72
N LEU A 33 -10.45 14.27 -2.49
CA LEU A 33 -9.27 14.87 -3.12
C LEU A 33 -9.68 15.97 -4.12
N ALA A 34 -10.69 15.72 -4.95
CA ALA A 34 -11.19 16.68 -5.92
C ALA A 34 -11.71 17.95 -5.25
N GLU A 35 -12.54 17.83 -4.20
CA GLU A 35 -13.06 18.98 -3.45
C GLU A 35 -11.95 19.77 -2.77
N ARG A 36 -10.92 19.10 -2.24
CA ARG A 36 -9.73 19.78 -1.73
C ARG A 36 -9.00 20.56 -2.80
N LEU A 37 -8.75 19.96 -3.96
CA LEU A 37 -8.08 20.65 -5.06
C LEU A 37 -8.87 21.88 -5.52
N LYS A 38 -10.20 21.77 -5.64
CA LYS A 38 -11.07 22.90 -5.99
C LYS A 38 -10.97 24.03 -4.96
N ALA A 39 -11.01 23.69 -3.67
CA ALA A 39 -10.92 24.67 -2.59
C ALA A 39 -9.60 25.47 -2.62
N TYR A 40 -8.48 24.83 -2.96
CA TYR A 40 -7.16 25.49 -3.04
C TYR A 40 -6.83 26.10 -4.41
N SER A 41 -7.65 25.85 -5.44
CA SER A 41 -7.43 26.33 -6.81
C SER A 41 -8.53 27.27 -7.33
N PRO A 42 -9.27 27.93 -6.44
CA PRO A 42 -10.55 28.58 -6.77
C PRO A 42 -11.44 27.89 -7.81
N GLY A 43 -11.51 26.54 -7.76
CA GLY A 43 -12.27 25.72 -8.70
C GLY A 43 -11.60 25.40 -10.04
N ASN A 44 -10.36 25.88 -10.28
CA ASN A 44 -9.65 25.67 -11.55
C ASN A 44 -9.03 24.27 -11.68
N VAL A 45 -8.72 23.62 -10.56
CA VAL A 45 -8.11 22.28 -10.50
C VAL A 45 -9.03 21.35 -9.72
N TRP A 46 -9.36 20.22 -10.34
CA TRP A 46 -10.29 19.21 -9.83
C TRP A 46 -9.68 17.80 -9.82
N SER A 47 -8.55 17.62 -10.50
CA SER A 47 -7.80 16.37 -10.56
C SER A 47 -6.30 16.65 -10.52
N LEU A 48 -5.52 15.73 -9.93
CA LEU A 48 -4.07 15.80 -10.01
C LEU A 48 -3.57 15.57 -11.45
N ASN A 49 -4.41 15.00 -12.30
CA ASN A 49 -4.08 14.75 -13.71
C ASN A 49 -3.88 16.06 -14.48
N SER A 50 -4.43 17.17 -13.99
CA SER A 50 -4.20 18.51 -14.55
C SER A 50 -2.75 18.99 -14.44
N PHE A 51 -1.92 18.32 -13.63
CA PHE A 51 -0.50 18.63 -13.48
C PHE A 51 0.42 17.72 -14.30
N LEU A 52 -0.11 16.75 -15.04
CA LEU A 52 0.71 15.82 -15.82
C LEU A 52 1.16 16.42 -17.15
N ASP A 53 2.30 15.96 -17.66
CA ASP A 53 2.74 16.25 -19.03
C ASP A 53 1.68 15.82 -20.06
N GLU A 54 1.50 16.63 -21.12
CA GLU A 54 0.67 16.25 -22.26
C GLU A 54 1.18 14.93 -22.88
N GLY A 55 0.28 13.96 -23.02
CA GLY A 55 0.60 12.63 -23.56
C GLY A 55 1.03 11.60 -22.52
N LEU A 56 1.18 11.98 -21.24
CA LEU A 56 1.38 11.01 -20.18
C LEU A 56 0.07 10.30 -19.86
N ASN A 57 -0.14 9.09 -20.40
CA ASN A 57 -1.33 8.29 -20.05
C ASN A 57 -1.16 7.62 -18.69
N TYR A 58 -1.43 8.40 -17.64
CA TYR A 58 -1.27 8.02 -16.25
C TYR A 58 -2.33 8.72 -15.39
N ASP A 59 -3.08 7.98 -14.59
CA ASP A 59 -4.09 8.52 -13.68
C ASP A 59 -3.47 8.71 -12.29
N LEU A 60 -2.78 9.85 -12.12
CA LEU A 60 -2.14 10.22 -10.87
C LEU A 60 -3.16 10.40 -9.74
N HIS A 61 -4.31 10.99 -10.05
CA HIS A 61 -5.36 11.21 -9.05
C HIS A 61 -5.83 9.89 -8.44
N LYS A 62 -6.16 8.90 -9.28
CA LYS A 62 -6.58 7.57 -8.82
C LYS A 62 -5.45 6.84 -8.12
N LEU A 63 -4.22 6.93 -8.61
CA LEU A 63 -3.05 6.30 -7.98
C LEU A 63 -2.87 6.77 -6.53
N VAL A 64 -2.93 8.08 -6.29
CA VAL A 64 -2.79 8.66 -4.95
C VAL A 64 -3.88 8.13 -4.01
N CYS A 65 -5.12 8.02 -4.49
CA CYS A 65 -6.22 7.46 -3.70
C CYS A 65 -6.02 5.97 -3.38
N ILE A 66 -5.52 5.17 -4.33
CA ILE A 66 -5.21 3.75 -4.11
C ILE A 66 -4.11 3.58 -3.05
N LEU A 67 -3.01 4.33 -3.17
CA LEU A 67 -1.87 4.25 -2.24
C LEU A 67 -2.21 4.74 -0.82
N ALA A 68 -3.22 5.58 -0.69
CA ALA A 68 -3.69 6.07 0.59
C ALA A 68 -4.45 5.02 1.42
N VAL A 69 -4.98 3.97 0.78
CA VAL A 69 -5.74 2.87 1.43
C VAL A 69 -6.78 3.39 2.43
N GLY A 70 -7.66 4.28 1.96
CA GLY A 70 -8.74 4.85 2.79
C GLY A 70 -8.27 5.80 3.90
N SER A 71 -7.01 6.27 3.87
CA SER A 71 -6.51 7.32 4.77
C SER A 71 -6.47 8.68 4.06
N PRO A 72 -7.45 9.59 4.32
CA PRO A 72 -7.42 10.96 3.85
C PRO A 72 -6.10 11.69 4.12
N ARG A 73 -5.46 11.39 5.26
CA ARG A 73 -4.17 11.97 5.62
C ARG A 73 -3.06 11.48 4.70
N ASP A 74 -2.96 10.17 4.49
CA ASP A 74 -1.90 9.59 3.66
C ASP A 74 -2.05 10.05 2.21
N MET A 75 -3.29 10.21 1.71
CA MET A 75 -3.58 10.78 0.39
C MET A 75 -2.97 12.18 0.18
N ILE A 76 -3.14 13.07 1.18
CA ILE A 76 -2.56 14.41 1.13
C ILE A 76 -1.04 14.36 1.29
N LEU A 77 -0.52 13.46 2.12
CA LEU A 77 0.92 13.27 2.26
C LEU A 77 1.55 12.80 0.95
N VAL A 78 1.04 11.75 0.30
CA VAL A 78 1.55 11.30 -1.02
C VAL A 78 1.60 12.49 -2.00
N SER A 79 0.50 13.24 -2.10
CA SER A 79 0.41 14.42 -2.98
C SER A 79 1.50 15.45 -2.66
N LYS A 80 1.72 15.74 -1.37
CA LYS A 80 2.78 16.64 -0.91
C LYS A 80 4.17 16.14 -1.32
N PHE A 81 4.50 14.86 -1.09
CA PHE A 81 5.82 14.32 -1.44
C PHE A 81 6.10 14.38 -2.94
N ILE A 82 5.08 14.19 -3.78
CA ILE A 82 5.21 14.34 -5.24
C ILE A 82 5.48 15.79 -5.62
N ALA A 83 4.74 16.75 -5.03
CA ALA A 83 4.95 18.17 -5.29
C ALA A 83 6.31 18.68 -4.77
N ASP A 84 6.75 18.20 -3.61
CA ASP A 84 8.06 18.52 -3.04
C ASP A 84 9.18 17.99 -3.95
N GLU A 85 9.03 16.78 -4.49
CA GLU A 85 9.99 16.19 -5.42
C GLU A 85 10.09 16.99 -6.74
N GLN A 86 8.96 17.49 -7.26
CA GLN A 86 8.97 18.39 -8.42
C GLN A 86 9.81 19.63 -8.10
N THR A 87 9.50 20.30 -6.98
CA THR A 87 10.17 21.54 -6.55
C THR A 87 11.67 21.32 -6.35
N ARG A 88 12.07 20.12 -5.89
CA ARG A 88 13.46 19.72 -5.72
C ARG A 88 14.20 19.53 -7.04
N VAL A 89 13.56 18.93 -8.05
CA VAL A 89 14.18 18.62 -9.35
C VAL A 89 14.18 19.85 -10.27
N LYS A 90 13.04 20.54 -10.34
CA LYS A 90 12.83 21.75 -11.11
C LYS A 90 12.36 22.81 -10.13
N ASN A 91 13.22 23.80 -9.84
CA ASN A 91 12.87 24.93 -8.97
C ASN A 91 11.95 25.94 -9.70
N GLU A 92 11.04 25.44 -10.51
CA GLU A 92 10.10 26.18 -11.34
C GLU A 92 8.78 25.42 -11.44
N ALA A 93 7.69 26.15 -11.65
CA ALA A 93 6.40 25.56 -11.92
C ALA A 93 6.45 24.81 -13.25
N GLY A 94 5.98 23.57 -13.26
CA GLY A 94 5.97 22.74 -14.45
C GLY A 94 5.13 21.49 -14.25
N SER A 95 4.92 20.76 -15.33
CA SER A 95 4.26 19.47 -15.34
C SER A 95 5.07 18.40 -14.62
N LEU A 96 4.34 17.44 -14.05
CA LEU A 96 4.84 16.28 -13.34
C LEU A 96 5.11 15.16 -14.33
N ASP A 97 6.38 14.76 -14.42
CA ASP A 97 6.79 13.57 -15.15
C ASP A 97 6.73 12.30 -14.27
N ARG A 98 6.82 11.12 -14.91
CA ARG A 98 6.81 9.82 -14.22
C ARG A 98 7.91 9.66 -13.19
N ARG A 99 9.10 10.21 -13.45
CA ARG A 99 10.27 10.05 -12.56
C ARG A 99 10.02 10.79 -11.25
N VAL A 100 9.50 12.02 -11.34
CA VAL A 100 9.14 12.83 -10.17
C VAL A 100 8.04 12.14 -9.36
N ILE A 101 7.00 11.64 -10.03
CA ILE A 101 5.91 10.91 -9.37
C ILE A 101 6.43 9.67 -8.65
N ALA A 102 7.20 8.82 -9.35
CA ALA A 102 7.75 7.60 -8.78
C ALA A 102 8.67 7.89 -7.59
N GLN A 103 9.55 8.88 -7.70
CA GLN A 103 10.46 9.24 -6.62
C GLN A 103 9.70 9.83 -5.40
N GLY A 104 8.69 10.67 -5.61
CA GLY A 104 7.84 11.19 -4.54
C GLY A 104 7.10 10.07 -3.81
N ILE A 105 6.50 9.12 -4.54
CA ILE A 105 5.81 7.95 -3.97
C ILE A 105 6.78 7.08 -3.17
N LYS A 106 8.00 6.86 -3.70
CA LYS A 106 9.03 6.08 -3.02
C LYS A 106 9.43 6.72 -1.69
N THR A 107 9.78 8.01 -1.69
CA THR A 107 10.19 8.75 -0.49
C THR A 107 9.06 8.78 0.55
N PHE A 108 7.82 9.02 0.11
CA PHE A 108 6.64 8.93 0.99
C PHE A 108 6.52 7.54 1.62
N SER A 109 6.62 6.49 0.82
CA SER A 109 6.45 5.11 1.28
C SER A 109 7.52 4.74 2.31
N GLU A 110 8.79 5.09 2.06
CA GLU A 110 9.90 4.85 2.98
C GLU A 110 9.69 5.57 4.33
N GLN A 111 9.35 6.86 4.31
CA GLN A 111 9.08 7.60 5.54
C GLN A 111 7.87 7.03 6.27
N ARG A 112 6.77 6.77 5.57
CA ARG A 112 5.52 6.34 6.18
C ARG A 112 5.62 4.95 6.82
N VAL A 113 6.34 4.04 6.17
CA VAL A 113 6.63 2.70 6.70
C VAL A 113 7.48 2.80 7.98
N SER A 114 8.48 3.68 8.00
CA SER A 114 9.28 3.95 9.21
C SER A 114 8.43 4.43 10.37
N GLU A 115 7.47 5.34 10.12
CA GLU A 115 6.55 5.85 11.15
C GLU A 115 5.59 4.77 11.66
N MET A 116 5.09 3.89 10.78
CA MET A 116 4.06 2.91 11.10
C MET A 116 4.58 1.68 11.84
N TYR A 117 5.73 1.15 11.40
CA TYR A 117 6.22 -0.16 11.89
C TYR A 117 7.48 -0.04 12.77
N GLY A 118 8.09 1.15 12.84
CA GLY A 118 9.19 1.45 13.76
C GLY A 118 10.32 0.44 13.69
N ALA A 119 10.67 -0.16 14.83
CA ALA A 119 11.77 -1.13 14.94
C ALA A 119 11.62 -2.38 14.04
N ASN A 120 10.42 -2.73 13.60
CA ASN A 120 10.20 -3.90 12.76
C ASN A 120 10.47 -3.65 11.27
N VAL A 121 10.67 -2.39 10.87
CA VAL A 121 10.94 -2.04 9.47
C VAL A 121 12.20 -2.72 8.96
N GLU A 122 13.27 -2.78 9.75
CA GLU A 122 14.53 -3.40 9.33
C GLU A 122 14.33 -4.88 8.95
N ASP A 123 13.57 -5.63 9.76
CA ASP A 123 13.25 -7.01 9.43
C ASP A 123 12.41 -7.11 8.14
N LEU A 124 11.39 -6.26 7.99
CA LEU A 124 10.50 -6.26 6.82
C LEU A 124 11.26 -5.90 5.53
N LEU A 125 12.16 -4.92 5.60
CA LEU A 125 13.06 -4.56 4.49
C LEU A 125 14.00 -5.72 4.15
N ARG A 126 14.51 -6.44 5.16
CA ARG A 126 15.35 -7.62 4.95
C ARG A 126 14.59 -8.76 4.28
N VAL A 127 13.28 -8.90 4.54
CA VAL A 127 12.44 -9.88 3.82
C VAL A 127 12.40 -9.57 2.33
N GLY A 128 12.13 -8.32 1.95
CA GLY A 128 12.18 -7.90 0.54
C GLY A 128 11.12 -8.54 -0.37
N LEU A 129 10.11 -9.19 0.21
CA LEU A 129 9.07 -9.95 -0.50
C LEU A 129 7.67 -9.42 -0.15
N ALA A 130 6.78 -9.44 -1.13
CA ALA A 130 5.36 -9.11 -1.01
C ALA A 130 4.54 -10.26 -0.39
N GLY A 131 5.03 -11.50 -0.54
CA GLY A 131 4.41 -12.73 -0.06
C GLY A 131 5.47 -13.78 0.33
N PHE A 132 5.21 -14.52 1.40
CA PHE A 132 6.17 -15.47 1.98
C PHE A 132 5.54 -16.49 2.94
N THR A 133 6.24 -17.60 3.14
CA THR A 133 5.92 -18.61 4.15
C THR A 133 6.92 -18.56 5.31
N ILE A 134 6.52 -19.11 6.46
CA ILE A 134 7.42 -19.26 7.63
C ILE A 134 8.69 -20.02 7.26
N SER A 135 8.59 -21.07 6.44
CA SER A 135 9.74 -21.88 6.03
C SER A 135 10.72 -21.09 5.17
N LYS A 136 10.21 -20.29 4.22
CA LYS A 136 11.03 -19.44 3.33
C LYS A 136 11.83 -18.43 4.16
N LEU A 137 11.15 -17.76 5.09
CA LEU A 137 11.77 -16.81 6.00
C LEU A 137 12.80 -17.48 6.93
N ALA A 138 12.47 -18.63 7.51
CA ALA A 138 13.31 -19.34 8.46
C ALA A 138 14.59 -19.86 7.81
N SER A 139 14.48 -20.51 6.65
CA SER A 139 15.61 -21.19 6.00
C SER A 139 16.49 -20.26 5.18
N TYR A 140 15.89 -19.34 4.41
CA TYR A 140 16.62 -18.59 3.38
C TYR A 140 16.95 -17.15 3.78
N ILE A 141 16.06 -16.48 4.51
CA ILE A 141 16.19 -15.04 4.80
C ILE A 141 16.85 -14.79 6.16
N PHE A 142 16.22 -15.26 7.24
CA PHE A 142 16.69 -15.01 8.60
C PHE A 142 17.67 -16.07 9.08
N ARG A 143 17.58 -17.31 8.57
CA ARG A 143 18.40 -18.46 9.01
C ARG A 143 18.25 -18.71 10.52
N ILE A 144 16.99 -18.72 10.98
CA ILE A 144 16.61 -18.93 12.38
C ILE A 144 15.53 -20.01 12.50
N LYS A 145 15.23 -20.44 13.73
CA LYS A 145 14.16 -21.43 13.98
C LYS A 145 12.79 -20.90 13.53
N ALA A 146 11.96 -21.79 12.98
CA ALA A 146 10.60 -21.46 12.53
C ALA A 146 9.75 -20.80 13.64
N SER A 147 9.89 -21.22 14.90
CA SER A 147 9.17 -20.61 16.04
C SER A 147 9.52 -19.14 16.26
N ALA A 148 10.77 -18.73 16.01
CA ALA A 148 11.19 -17.34 16.09
C ALA A 148 10.61 -16.51 14.95
N VAL A 149 10.53 -17.08 13.74
CA VAL A 149 9.83 -16.46 12.60
C VAL A 149 8.33 -16.32 12.88
N SER A 150 7.68 -17.35 13.41
CA SER A 150 6.25 -17.27 13.78
C SER A 150 5.98 -16.13 14.75
N ARG A 151 6.88 -15.89 15.71
CA ARG A 151 6.77 -14.75 16.63
C ARG A 151 6.89 -13.41 15.92
N LYS A 152 7.83 -13.27 14.97
CA LYS A 152 7.97 -12.05 14.15
C LYS A 152 6.71 -11.79 13.32
N ILE A 153 6.18 -12.82 12.65
CA ILE A 153 4.94 -12.71 11.86
C ILE A 153 3.76 -12.30 12.73
N GLN A 154 3.63 -12.85 13.95
CA GLN A 154 2.56 -12.44 14.86
C GLN A 154 2.66 -10.95 15.18
N ILE A 155 3.85 -10.46 15.54
CA ILE A 155 4.09 -9.03 15.82
C ILE A 155 3.72 -8.17 14.60
N TRP A 156 4.14 -8.58 13.39
CA TRP A 156 3.82 -7.86 12.16
C TRP A 156 2.32 -7.89 11.84
N THR A 157 1.64 -8.99 12.15
CA THR A 157 0.19 -9.13 11.97
C THR A 157 -0.56 -8.23 12.93
N ASP A 158 -0.15 -8.18 14.20
CA ASP A 158 -0.73 -7.31 15.23
C ASP A 158 -0.55 -5.82 14.89
N GLN A 159 0.53 -5.49 14.16
CA GLN A 159 0.78 -4.14 13.63
C GLN A 159 0.04 -3.85 12.31
N GLY A 160 -0.60 -4.85 11.72
CA GLY A 160 -1.25 -4.73 10.41
C GLY A 160 -0.28 -4.61 9.24
N ALA A 161 0.98 -5.03 9.38
CA ALA A 161 1.97 -5.03 8.30
C ALA A 161 1.76 -6.21 7.35
N VAL A 162 1.29 -7.34 7.87
CA VAL A 162 1.11 -8.60 7.15
C VAL A 162 -0.20 -9.27 7.54
N PHE A 163 -0.74 -10.11 6.68
CA PHE A 163 -1.90 -10.95 6.98
C PHE A 163 -1.75 -12.31 6.31
N ARG A 164 -2.48 -13.31 6.81
CA ARG A 164 -2.52 -14.64 6.20
C ARG A 164 -3.44 -14.61 4.98
N THR A 165 -2.91 -14.88 3.81
CA THR A 165 -3.63 -14.81 2.53
C THR A 165 -4.10 -16.18 2.06
N GLY A 166 -3.45 -17.27 2.51
CA GLY A 166 -3.85 -18.61 2.14
C GLY A 166 -2.90 -19.70 2.63
N GLU A 167 -2.82 -20.77 1.86
CA GLU A 167 -1.88 -21.87 2.05
C GLU A 167 -1.23 -22.25 0.71
N VAL A 168 0.04 -22.61 0.74
CA VAL A 168 0.76 -23.17 -0.40
C VAL A 168 1.00 -24.67 -0.19
N PRO A 169 0.74 -25.51 -1.21
CA PRO A 169 0.95 -26.95 -1.10
C PRO A 169 2.44 -27.25 -0.91
N THR A 170 2.73 -28.22 -0.05
CA THR A 170 4.09 -28.72 0.14
C THR A 170 4.11 -30.21 -0.18
N PRO A 171 4.88 -30.67 -1.19
CA PRO A 171 4.92 -32.07 -1.57
C PRO A 171 5.27 -32.98 -0.38
N GLY A 172 4.42 -33.96 -0.09
CA GLY A 172 4.65 -34.93 0.99
C GLY A 172 4.51 -34.38 2.41
N ALA A 173 4.05 -33.15 2.60
CA ALA A 173 3.84 -32.54 3.91
C ALA A 173 2.52 -31.76 3.98
N ARG A 174 2.18 -31.24 5.17
CA ARG A 174 1.02 -30.35 5.32
C ARG A 174 1.28 -29.04 4.56
N PRO A 175 0.25 -28.44 3.94
CA PRO A 175 0.34 -27.11 3.35
C PRO A 175 0.88 -26.08 4.35
N GLN A 176 1.61 -25.10 3.83
CA GLN A 176 2.19 -24.03 4.63
C GLN A 176 1.35 -22.77 4.50
N ASN A 177 1.16 -22.05 5.60
CA ASN A 177 0.52 -20.75 5.57
C ASN A 177 1.31 -19.77 4.70
N LEU A 178 0.59 -19.12 3.79
CA LEU A 178 1.07 -18.00 3.00
C LEU A 178 0.65 -16.69 3.66
N TYR A 179 1.62 -15.80 3.84
CA TYR A 179 1.42 -14.46 4.36
C TYR A 179 1.79 -13.44 3.30
N SER A 180 1.04 -12.35 3.25
CA SER A 180 1.32 -11.23 2.34
C SER A 180 1.33 -9.90 3.08
N LEU A 181 2.00 -8.90 2.49
CA LEU A 181 1.99 -7.55 3.00
C LEU A 181 0.58 -6.96 2.91
N ALA A 182 0.17 -6.19 3.93
CA ALA A 182 -1.15 -5.56 3.97
C ALA A 182 -1.18 -4.14 3.38
N ASP A 183 0.00 -3.54 3.19
CA ASP A 183 0.14 -2.11 2.88
C ASP A 183 0.93 -1.88 1.58
N PRO A 184 0.39 -1.16 0.58
CA PRO A 184 1.11 -0.85 -0.66
C PRO A 184 2.39 -0.05 -0.43
N LYS A 185 2.39 0.83 0.58
CA LYS A 185 3.57 1.63 0.95
C LYS A 185 4.68 0.70 1.42
N LEU A 186 4.34 -0.33 2.18
CA LEU A 186 5.29 -1.34 2.61
C LEU A 186 5.80 -2.17 1.43
N ALA A 187 4.92 -2.59 0.51
CA ALA A 187 5.32 -3.33 -0.69
C ALA A 187 6.33 -2.55 -1.56
N ILE A 188 6.15 -1.23 -1.68
CA ILE A 188 7.10 -0.35 -2.36
C ILE A 188 8.42 -0.25 -1.56
N ALA A 189 8.34 0.02 -0.26
CA ALA A 189 9.52 0.24 0.59
C ALA A 189 10.43 -0.98 0.70
N VAL A 190 9.87 -2.21 0.77
CA VAL A 190 10.68 -3.44 0.88
C VAL A 190 11.42 -3.80 -0.42
N LYS A 191 11.11 -3.13 -1.54
CA LYS A 191 11.74 -3.35 -2.85
C LYS A 191 12.45 -2.08 -3.35
N PRO A 192 13.42 -1.51 -2.61
CA PRO A 192 13.97 -0.18 -2.88
C PRO A 192 14.75 -0.06 -4.20
N ARG A 193 15.17 -1.21 -4.78
CA ARG A 193 15.89 -1.30 -6.06
C ARG A 193 14.98 -1.56 -7.25
N ILE A 194 13.69 -1.81 -7.03
CA ILE A 194 12.71 -2.06 -8.08
C ILE A 194 11.98 -0.74 -8.36
N PRO A 195 11.81 -0.34 -9.63
CA PRO A 195 11.00 0.83 -9.97
C PRO A 195 9.59 0.71 -9.38
N VAL A 196 9.06 1.82 -8.86
CA VAL A 196 7.72 1.85 -8.23
C VAL A 196 6.67 1.28 -9.18
N GLU A 197 6.70 1.67 -10.45
CA GLU A 197 5.75 1.19 -11.45
C GLU A 197 5.80 -0.33 -11.63
N SER A 198 7.00 -0.92 -11.58
CA SER A 198 7.15 -2.38 -11.62
C SER A 198 6.58 -3.06 -10.39
N VAL A 199 6.65 -2.44 -9.21
CA VAL A 199 5.98 -2.95 -7.99
C VAL A 199 4.45 -2.83 -8.14
N LEU A 200 3.96 -1.69 -8.63
CA LEU A 200 2.53 -1.47 -8.91
C LEU A 200 1.97 -2.46 -9.95
N GLU A 201 2.81 -2.90 -10.90
CA GLU A 201 2.41 -3.83 -11.95
C GLU A 201 2.44 -5.29 -11.50
N ARG A 202 3.47 -5.68 -10.74
CA ARG A 202 3.69 -7.10 -10.41
C ARG A 202 3.05 -7.52 -9.10
N ASN A 203 3.03 -6.63 -8.11
CA ASN A 203 2.71 -7.01 -6.74
C ASN A 203 1.37 -6.45 -6.23
N LEU A 204 0.86 -5.35 -6.79
CA LEU A 204 -0.36 -4.72 -6.31
C LEU A 204 -1.49 -4.90 -7.31
N HIS A 205 -2.62 -5.43 -6.85
CA HIS A 205 -3.76 -5.77 -7.70
C HIS A 205 -5.07 -5.29 -7.07
N VAL A 206 -5.99 -4.76 -7.89
CA VAL A 206 -7.33 -4.39 -7.42
C VAL A 206 -8.29 -5.54 -7.71
N CYS A 207 -8.93 -6.07 -6.68
CA CYS A 207 -9.88 -7.16 -6.84
C CYS A 207 -11.16 -6.68 -7.55
N ARG A 208 -11.54 -7.31 -8.67
CA ARG A 208 -12.79 -6.95 -9.38
C ARG A 208 -14.08 -7.34 -8.65
N GLY A 209 -13.99 -8.21 -7.63
CA GLY A 209 -15.16 -8.67 -6.89
C GLY A 209 -15.58 -7.73 -5.75
N CYS A 210 -14.62 -7.05 -5.11
CA CYS A 210 -14.88 -6.21 -3.94
C CYS A 210 -14.02 -4.94 -3.86
N ASP A 211 -13.31 -4.60 -4.94
CA ASP A 211 -12.43 -3.44 -5.09
C ASP A 211 -11.31 -3.31 -4.03
N SER A 212 -11.09 -4.35 -3.24
CA SER A 212 -10.02 -4.38 -2.26
C SER A 212 -8.67 -4.50 -2.95
N LEU A 213 -7.71 -3.69 -2.49
CA LEU A 213 -6.31 -3.85 -2.86
C LEU A 213 -5.78 -5.17 -2.30
N THR A 214 -5.15 -5.97 -3.15
CA THR A 214 -4.49 -7.22 -2.78
C THR A 214 -3.01 -7.14 -3.18
N ILE A 215 -2.14 -7.71 -2.34
CA ILE A 215 -0.70 -7.68 -2.52
C ILE A 215 -0.19 -9.12 -2.44
N PHE A 216 0.62 -9.56 -3.40
CA PHE A 216 1.21 -10.90 -3.43
C PHE A 216 2.47 -10.93 -4.32
N GLU A 217 3.27 -12.00 -4.25
CA GLU A 217 4.28 -12.28 -5.29
C GLU A 217 3.64 -13.03 -6.45
N GLU A 218 4.13 -12.84 -7.68
CA GLU A 218 3.55 -13.43 -8.90
C GLU A 218 3.41 -14.97 -8.85
N GLU A 219 4.24 -15.64 -8.05
CA GLU A 219 4.23 -17.09 -7.83
C GLU A 219 3.17 -17.57 -6.81
N ASP A 220 2.54 -16.65 -6.07
CA ASP A 220 1.63 -16.95 -4.97
C ASP A 220 0.17 -17.13 -5.43
N ALA A 221 -0.71 -17.52 -4.50
CA ALA A 221 -2.12 -17.72 -4.78
C ALA A 221 -2.83 -16.41 -5.18
N ASN A 222 -3.34 -16.36 -6.42
CA ASN A 222 -4.06 -15.23 -7.00
C ASN A 222 -5.52 -15.16 -6.51
N VAL A 223 -5.77 -15.21 -5.20
CA VAL A 223 -7.13 -15.14 -4.66
C VAL A 223 -7.25 -13.98 -3.68
N CYS A 224 -8.31 -13.19 -3.83
CA CYS A 224 -8.59 -12.09 -2.93
C CYS A 224 -8.96 -12.61 -1.54
N ALA A 225 -8.22 -12.21 -0.50
CA ALA A 225 -8.50 -12.63 0.86
C ALA A 225 -9.86 -12.16 1.39
N ASN A 226 -10.41 -11.07 0.85
CA ASN A 226 -11.67 -10.49 1.31
C ASN A 226 -12.90 -11.20 0.72
N CYS A 227 -12.90 -11.51 -0.59
CA CYS A 227 -14.08 -12.07 -1.27
C CYS A 227 -13.83 -13.40 -2.01
N GLN A 228 -12.61 -13.96 -1.91
CA GLN A 228 -12.22 -15.22 -2.55
C GLN A 228 -12.32 -15.24 -4.09
N THR A 229 -12.47 -14.07 -4.72
CA THR A 229 -12.43 -13.94 -6.18
C THR A 229 -11.01 -14.14 -6.68
N ILE A 230 -10.85 -14.88 -7.79
CA ILE A 230 -9.56 -15.05 -8.47
C ILE A 230 -9.13 -13.70 -9.04
N ILE A 231 -7.91 -13.30 -8.74
CA ILE A 231 -7.28 -12.08 -9.20
C ILE A 231 -6.64 -12.37 -10.55
N ASP A 232 -7.10 -11.69 -11.59
CA ASP A 232 -6.42 -11.68 -12.88
C ASP A 232 -5.19 -10.74 -12.78
N PRO A 233 -3.95 -11.24 -12.98
CA PRO A 233 -2.73 -10.43 -12.92
C PRO A 233 -2.73 -9.23 -13.87
N ARG A 234 -3.60 -9.23 -14.88
CA ARG A 234 -3.80 -8.07 -15.79
C ARG A 234 -4.52 -6.89 -15.12
N ASN A 235 -5.06 -7.06 -13.91
CA ASN A 235 -5.69 -6.00 -13.10
C ASN A 235 -4.75 -5.41 -12.05
N SER A 236 -3.47 -5.35 -12.37
CA SER A 236 -2.52 -4.66 -11.52
C SER A 236 -2.87 -3.18 -11.37
N VAL A 237 -2.47 -2.59 -10.25
CA VAL A 237 -2.69 -1.16 -10.00
C VAL A 237 -2.08 -0.34 -11.14
N PHE A 238 -0.94 -0.74 -11.68
CA PHE A 238 -0.34 -0.07 -12.82
C PHE A 238 -1.26 -0.07 -14.05
N LYS A 239 -1.87 -1.20 -14.42
CA LYS A 239 -2.80 -1.25 -15.57
C LYS A 239 -4.10 -0.49 -15.29
N VAL A 240 -4.53 -0.39 -14.04
CA VAL A 240 -5.69 0.43 -13.64
C VAL A 240 -5.41 1.93 -13.85
N VAL A 241 -4.20 2.40 -13.55
CA VAL A 241 -3.85 3.83 -13.65
C VAL A 241 -3.17 4.18 -14.98
N ALA A 242 -2.70 3.21 -15.76
CA ALA A 242 -2.04 3.42 -17.04
C ALA A 242 -2.52 2.39 -18.07
N PRO A 243 -3.80 2.41 -18.48
CA PRO A 243 -4.41 1.30 -19.23
C PRO A 243 -3.90 1.13 -20.66
N THR A 244 -3.27 2.14 -21.26
CA THR A 244 -2.69 2.02 -22.62
C THR A 244 -1.17 1.86 -22.62
N LEU A 245 -0.56 1.62 -21.44
CA LEU A 245 0.88 1.38 -21.27
C LEU A 245 1.11 -0.05 -20.77
#